data_AF-A0A350I5R9-F1
#
_entry.id   AF-A0A350I5R9-F1
#
_cell.length_a   1.000
_cell.length_b   1.000
_cell.length_c   1.000
_cell.angle_alpha   90.00
_cell.angle_beta   90.00
_cell.angle_gamma   90.00
#
_symmetry.space_group_name_H-M   'P 1'
#
loop_
_entity.id
_entity.type
_entity.pdbx_description
1 polymer ?
#
loop_
_entity_poly.entity_id
_entity_poly.type
_entity_poly.pdbx_seq_one_letter_code
_entity_poly.pdbx_strand_id
1 'polypeptide(L)' 'MAYSNTFKNILIDWYEDHKRDLPWRHTVDPYKIWLSEIILQQTRVV' A
#
# COMPACT_ATOMS: atom_id res chain seq x y z
N MET A 1 -5.12 -22.49 -20.62
CA MET A 1 -5.65 -21.12 -20.79
C MET A 1 -5.28 -20.33 -19.54
N ALA A 2 -4.13 -19.67 -19.54
CA ALA A 2 -3.71 -18.83 -18.42
C ALA A 2 -4.45 -17.49 -18.53
N TYR A 3 -5.28 -17.16 -17.54
CA TYR A 3 -5.80 -15.80 -17.43
C TYR A 3 -4.60 -14.90 -17.16
N SER A 4 -4.21 -14.14 -18.18
CA SER A 4 -3.12 -13.19 -18.11
C SER A 4 -3.37 -12.25 -16.93
N ASN A 5 -2.38 -12.15 -16.04
CA ASN A 5 -2.31 -11.24 -14.89
C ASN A 5 -2.27 -9.75 -15.32
N THR A 6 -2.84 -9.41 -16.48
CA THR A 6 -2.77 -8.09 -17.11
C THR A 6 -3.24 -7.00 -16.16
N PHE A 7 -4.35 -7.23 -15.45
CA PHE A 7 -4.85 -6.25 -14.46
C PHE A 7 -3.87 -6.06 -13.29
N LYS A 8 -3.31 -7.15 -12.75
CA LYS A 8 -2.31 -7.08 -11.68
C LYS A 8 -1.09 -6.26 -12.10
N ASN A 9 -0.57 -6.51 -13.30
CA ASN A 9 0.61 -5.82 -13.80
C ASN A 9 0.34 -4.32 -14.02
N ILE A 10 -0.79 -3.97 -14.64
CA ILE A 10 -1.21 -2.57 -14.81
C ILE A 10 -1.31 -1.85 -13.45
N LEU A 11 -1.86 -2.51 -12.43
CA LEU A 11 -1.98 -1.92 -11.09
C LEU A 11 -0.62 -1.72 -10.43
N ILE A 12 0.30 -2.67 -10.57
CA ILE A 12 1.66 -2.58 -10.02
C ILE A 12 2.41 -1.42 -10.68
N ASP A 13 2.37 -1.35 -12.01
CA ASP A 13 3.05 -0.29 -12.77
C ASP A 13 2.54 1.10 -12.36
N TRP A 14 1.22 1.26 -12.24
CA TRP A 14 0.64 2.52 -11.76
C TRP A 14 1.03 2.84 -10.31
N TYR A 15 1.06 1.84 -9.42
CA TYR A 15 1.41 2.03 -8.01
C TYR A 15 2.86 2.49 -7.83
N GLU A 16 3.80 1.97 -8.62
CA GLU A 16 5.20 2.39 -8.54
C GLU A 16 5.37 3.89 -8.81
N ASP A 17 4.63 4.42 -9.79
CA ASP A 17 4.72 5.84 -10.19
C ASP A 17 3.88 6.78 -9.32
N HIS A 18 2.74 6.32 -8.78
CA HIS A 18 1.73 7.19 -8.15
C HIS A 18 1.53 6.96 -6.64
N LYS A 19 2.27 6.04 -6.01
CA LYS A 19 2.14 5.79 -4.57
C LYS A 19 2.43 7.05 -3.75
N ARG A 20 1.55 7.34 -2.79
CA ARG A 20 1.79 8.35 -1.77
C ARG A 20 2.95 7.92 -0.87
N ASP A 21 3.81 8.88 -0.58
CA ASP A 21 4.87 8.73 0.40
C ASP A 21 4.29 8.80 1.82
N LEU A 22 4.28 7.68 2.54
CA LEU A 22 3.68 7.55 3.87
C LEU A 22 4.72 6.99 4.84
N PRO A 23 4.92 7.58 6.04
CA PRO A 23 5.99 7.18 6.95
C PRO A 23 6.01 5.69 7.30
N TRP A 24 4.84 5.09 7.47
CA TRP A 24 4.69 3.67 7.80
C TRP A 24 4.95 2.72 6.63
N ARG A 25 5.10 3.22 5.39
CA ARG A 25 5.52 2.41 4.22
C ARG A 25 7.04 2.24 4.12
N HIS A 26 7.82 2.98 4.90
CA HIS A 26 9.30 2.89 4.94
C HIS A 26 9.83 1.90 5.97
N THR A 27 8.94 1.14 6.63
CA THR A 27 9.32 0.20 7.68
C THR A 27 8.72 -1.17 7.41
N VAL A 28 9.43 -2.21 7.82
CA VAL A 28 8.96 -3.61 7.83
C VAL A 28 8.62 -4.10 9.24
N ASP A 29 8.75 -3.23 10.24
CA ASP A 29 8.41 -3.51 11.64
C ASP A 29 6.89 -3.79 11.78
N PRO A 30 6.49 -5.04 12.14
CA PRO A 30 5.09 -5.43 12.24
C PRO A 30 4.30 -4.58 13.23
N TYR A 31 4.94 -4.13 14.32
CA TYR A 31 4.28 -3.32 15.33
C TYR A 31 3.91 -1.94 14.78
N LYS A 32 4.84 -1.29 14.07
CA LYS A 32 4.60 0.02 13.47
C LYS A 32 3.55 -0.03 12.36
N ILE A 33 3.58 -1.10 11.55
CA ILE A 33 2.57 -1.33 10.51
C ILE A 33 1.21 -1.52 11.17
N TRP A 34 1.08 -2.45 12.12
CA TRP A 34 -0.19 -2.68 12.83
C TRP A 34 -0.73 -1.42 13.51
N LEU A 35 0.14 -0.65 14.18
CA LEU A 35 -0.25 0.60 14.82
C LEU A 35 -0.79 1.61 13.80
N SER A 36 -0.16 1.74 12.62
CA SER A 36 -0.65 2.63 11.57
C SER A 36 -2.03 2.21 11.08
N GLU A 37 -2.29 0.91 10.89
CA GLU A 37 -3.61 0.41 10.48
C GLU A 37 -4.69 0.74 11.50
N ILE A 38 -4.41 0.60 12.80
CA ILE A 38 -5.37 0.95 13.87
C ILE A 38 -5.69 2.45 13.89
N ILE A 39 -4.67 3.32 13.74
CA ILE A 39 -4.87 4.77 13.71
C ILE A 39 -5.72 5.17 12.50
N LEU A 40 -5.47 4.56 11.33
CA LEU A 40 -6.14 4.87 10.07
C LEU A 40 -7.61 4.42 9.99
N GLN A 41 -8.04 3.48 10.84
CA GLN A 41 -9.45 3.11 10.93
C GLN A 41 -10.34 4.25 11.47
N GLN A 42 -9.78 5.11 12.32
CA GLN A 42 -10.51 6.21 12.98
C GLN A 42 -10.10 7.59 12.47
N THR A 43 -8.99 7.71 11.76
CA THR A 43 -8.44 9.00 11.29
C THR A 43 -8.10 8.95 9.80
N ARG A 44 -8.22 10.10 9.12
CA ARG A 44 -7.86 10.23 7.71
C ARG A 44 -6.42 10.69 7.56
N VAL A 45 -5.70 10.14 6.59
CA VAL A 45 -4.45 10.73 6.11
C VAL A 45 -4.81 11.95 5.27
N VAL A 46 -4.71 13.13 5.85
CA VAL A 46 -4.73 14.40 5.11
C VAL A 46 -3.53 14.50 4.16
#